data_AF-A0A0M3J795-F1
#
_entry.id   AF-A0A0M3J795-F1
#
_cell.length_a   1.000
_cell.length_b   1.000
_cell.length_c   1.000
_cell.angle_alpha   90.00
_cell.angle_beta   90.00
_cell.angle_gamma   90.00
#
_symmetry.space_group_name_H-M   'P 1'
#
loop_
_entity.id
_entity.type
_entity.pdbx_description
1 polymer ?
#
loop_
_entity_poly.entity_id
_entity_poly.type
_entity_poly.pdbx_seq_one_letter_code
_entity_poly.pdbx_strand_id
1 'polypeptide(L)'
;MLYSSSSDCLRGLIKFQIKCAPWNTTRAYISSMKGKCLLDQTGIADPTGCGEGFSYVRVSAKPQKAKVIFCAFERRSRFGVVNMVSLNCQEEVPNVPKRLVTGTNADLRKLPLKEAKEICRDYGVREEEINSLSRWEIIDVIRTLSTQAAKARSDFSGMARFARGNIRFNFADMQEKYKKFCQRIFDLQNQ
;
A
#
# COMPACT_ATOMS: atom_id res chain seq x y z
N MET A 1 -24.99 19.65 13.25
CA MET A 1 -26.04 19.61 12.20
C MET A 1 -25.36 19.69 10.85
N LEU A 2 -25.17 18.57 10.16
CA LEU A 2 -24.58 18.56 8.82
C LEU A 2 -25.72 18.58 7.78
N TYR A 3 -25.98 19.74 7.21
CA TYR A 3 -26.68 19.85 5.94
C TYR A 3 -25.67 19.43 4.85
N SER A 4 -25.56 18.13 4.59
CA SER A 4 -24.96 17.64 3.35
C SER A 4 -25.97 17.93 2.25
N SER A 5 -25.79 19.06 1.59
CA SER A 5 -26.65 19.57 0.52
C SER A 5 -26.90 18.48 -0.53
N SER A 6 -28.17 18.26 -0.90
CA SER A 6 -28.62 17.32 -1.95
C SER A 6 -27.81 17.42 -3.26
N SER A 7 -27.25 18.60 -3.53
CA SER A 7 -26.35 18.93 -4.63
C SER A 7 -25.01 18.19 -4.62
N ASP A 8 -24.42 17.86 -3.47
CA ASP A 8 -23.12 17.17 -3.41
C ASP A 8 -23.24 15.68 -3.72
N CYS A 9 -24.36 15.08 -3.32
CA CYS A 9 -24.72 13.70 -3.68
C CYS A 9 -24.92 13.56 -5.20
N LEU A 10 -25.65 14.51 -5.81
CA LEU A 10 -25.88 14.54 -7.25
C LEU A 10 -24.56 14.70 -8.04
N ARG A 11 -23.65 15.57 -7.56
CA ARG A 11 -22.31 15.72 -8.15
C ARG A 11 -21.49 14.43 -8.06
N GLY A 12 -21.65 13.65 -6.99
CA GLY A 12 -21.02 12.34 -6.82
C GLY A 12 -21.52 11.32 -7.85
N LEU A 13 -22.84 11.23 -8.02
CA LEU A 13 -23.51 10.32 -8.97
C LEU A 13 -23.13 10.59 -10.42
N ILE A 14 -23.07 11.86 -10.82
CA ILE A 14 -22.67 12.25 -12.19
C ILE A 14 -21.22 11.84 -12.45
N LYS A 15 -20.31 12.10 -11.50
CA LYS A 15 -18.89 11.69 -11.61
C LYS A 15 -18.74 10.17 -11.69
N PHE A 16 -19.57 9.42 -10.98
CA PHE A 16 -19.62 7.96 -11.05
C PHE A 16 -20.05 7.49 -12.45
N GLN A 17 -21.19 7.97 -12.96
CA GLN A 17 -21.68 7.52 -14.27
C GLN A 17 -20.72 7.85 -15.41
N ILE A 18 -20.02 8.99 -15.35
CA ILE A 18 -18.99 9.35 -16.33
C ILE A 18 -17.80 8.35 -16.29
N LYS A 19 -17.47 7.79 -15.12
CA LYS A 19 -16.41 6.77 -15.00
C LYS A 19 -16.83 5.42 -15.57
N CYS A 20 -18.09 5.04 -15.40
CA CYS A 20 -18.65 3.79 -15.92
C CYS A 20 -18.96 3.85 -17.43
N ALA A 21 -18.95 5.05 -18.03
CA ALA A 21 -19.28 5.23 -19.43
C ALA A 21 -18.32 4.45 -20.36
N PRO A 22 -18.82 3.87 -21.46
CA PRO A 22 -18.06 2.95 -22.31
C PRO A 22 -16.83 3.60 -22.95
N TRP A 23 -16.91 4.89 -23.30
CA TRP A 23 -15.77 5.63 -23.86
C TRP A 23 -14.64 5.84 -22.85
N ASN A 24 -14.94 5.78 -21.55
CA ASN A 24 -13.95 5.90 -20.49
C ASN A 24 -13.32 4.54 -20.19
N THR A 25 -14.15 3.51 -20.01
CA THR A 25 -13.72 2.15 -19.68
C THR A 25 -12.89 1.52 -20.79
N THR A 26 -13.36 1.55 -22.05
CA THR A 26 -12.62 1.03 -23.21
C THR A 26 -11.29 1.76 -23.40
N ARG A 27 -11.29 3.08 -23.27
CA ARG A 27 -10.08 3.92 -23.39
C ARG A 27 -9.08 3.65 -22.27
N ALA A 28 -9.54 3.33 -21.06
CA ALA A 28 -8.69 2.89 -19.95
C ALA A 28 -8.05 1.53 -20.27
N TYR A 29 -8.86 0.54 -20.66
CA TYR A 29 -8.43 -0.81 -20.99
C TYR A 29 -7.40 -0.86 -22.14
N ILE A 30 -7.66 -0.15 -23.24
CA ILE A 30 -6.71 -0.10 -24.37
C ILE A 30 -5.36 0.49 -23.93
N SER A 31 -5.36 1.42 -22.98
CA SER A 31 -4.12 2.03 -22.50
C SER A 31 -3.36 1.18 -21.51
N SER A 32 -4.05 0.36 -20.70
CA SER A 32 -3.40 -0.63 -19.85
C SER A 32 -2.81 -1.77 -20.65
N MET A 33 -3.50 -2.23 -21.71
CA MET A 33 -2.97 -3.24 -22.63
C MET A 33 -1.70 -2.78 -23.35
N LYS A 34 -1.56 -1.48 -23.60
CA LYS A 34 -0.34 -0.87 -24.16
C LYS A 34 0.74 -0.58 -23.11
N GLY A 35 0.55 -0.99 -21.85
CA GLY A 35 1.50 -0.77 -20.75
C GLY A 35 1.61 0.69 -20.27
N LYS A 36 0.70 1.59 -20.68
CA LYS A 36 0.79 3.02 -20.35
C LYS A 36 0.26 3.35 -18.95
N CYS A 37 -0.65 2.55 -18.42
CA CYS A 37 -1.26 2.73 -17.10
C CYS A 37 -1.70 1.39 -16.50
N LEU A 38 -1.97 1.39 -15.20
CA LEU A 38 -2.66 0.28 -14.55
C LEU A 38 -4.16 0.60 -14.46
N LEU A 39 -4.97 -0.41 -14.18
CA LEU A 39 -6.40 -0.22 -13.90
C LEU A 39 -6.64 -0.15 -12.39
N ASP A 40 -7.79 0.37 -12.01
CA ASP A 40 -8.22 0.40 -10.62
C ASP A 40 -8.61 -1.01 -10.17
N GLN A 41 -8.15 -1.43 -8.99
CA GLN A 41 -8.32 -2.79 -8.50
C GLN A 41 -9.77 -3.00 -8.03
N THR A 42 -10.22 -2.16 -7.10
CA THR A 42 -11.59 -2.18 -6.57
C THR A 42 -12.19 -0.80 -6.75
N GLY A 43 -12.37 -0.43 -8.02
CA GLY A 43 -12.85 0.88 -8.41
C GLY A 43 -14.35 0.92 -8.57
N ILE A 44 -14.89 2.13 -8.56
CA ILE A 44 -16.32 2.37 -8.69
C ILE A 44 -16.90 1.89 -10.04
N ALA A 45 -16.09 1.74 -11.08
CA ALA A 45 -16.54 1.24 -12.38
C ALA A 45 -16.60 -0.29 -12.50
N ASP A 46 -16.65 -1.01 -11.37
CA ASP A 46 -16.98 -2.44 -11.37
C ASP A 46 -18.47 -2.62 -11.72
N PRO A 47 -18.82 -3.31 -12.82
CA PRO A 47 -20.21 -3.50 -13.22
C PRO A 47 -21.00 -4.43 -12.28
N THR A 48 -20.34 -5.31 -11.50
CA THR A 48 -21.04 -6.25 -10.62
C THR A 48 -21.41 -5.60 -9.29
N GLY A 49 -20.64 -4.60 -8.84
CA GLY A 49 -20.89 -3.88 -7.59
C GLY A 49 -20.63 -4.71 -6.33
N CYS A 50 -20.19 -5.95 -6.49
CA CYS A 50 -19.83 -6.89 -5.43
C CYS A 50 -18.34 -7.24 -5.41
N GLY A 51 -17.51 -6.63 -6.27
CA GLY A 51 -16.07 -6.88 -6.30
C GLY A 51 -15.68 -8.14 -7.08
N GLU A 52 -16.57 -8.62 -7.94
CA GLU A 52 -16.36 -9.80 -8.81
C GLU A 52 -16.03 -9.41 -10.26
N GLY A 53 -16.10 -8.12 -10.59
CA GLY A 53 -15.76 -7.58 -11.89
C GLY A 53 -14.55 -6.66 -11.86
N PHE A 54 -14.05 -6.36 -13.06
CA PHE A 54 -12.92 -5.45 -13.24
C PHE A 54 -13.38 -4.00 -13.37
N SER A 55 -12.73 -3.11 -12.64
CA SER A 55 -12.96 -1.67 -12.75
C SER A 55 -12.05 -1.02 -13.77
N TYR A 56 -12.58 -0.66 -14.94
CA TYR A 56 -11.79 -0.06 -16.02
C TYR A 56 -11.59 1.45 -15.86
N VAL A 57 -10.89 1.85 -14.79
CA VAL A 57 -10.50 3.24 -14.52
C VAL A 57 -8.97 3.34 -14.50
N ARG A 58 -8.41 4.39 -15.12
CA ARG A 58 -6.95 4.56 -15.19
C ARG A 58 -6.36 4.91 -13.84
N VAL A 59 -5.32 4.18 -13.47
CA VAL A 59 -4.47 4.48 -12.32
C VAL A 59 -3.03 4.71 -12.78
N SER A 60 -2.40 5.71 -12.18
CA SER A 60 -0.98 5.98 -12.38
C SER A 60 -0.15 4.80 -11.88
N ALA A 61 0.80 4.33 -12.69
CA ALA A 61 1.76 3.32 -12.28
C ALA A 61 2.84 3.84 -11.29
N LYS A 62 2.75 5.11 -10.87
CA LYS A 62 3.54 5.63 -9.75
C LYS A 62 2.76 5.45 -8.45
N PRO A 63 3.43 5.09 -7.33
CA PRO A 63 2.78 4.97 -6.02
C PRO A 63 2.11 6.28 -5.68
N GLN A 64 0.77 6.29 -5.68
CA GLN A 64 0.02 7.46 -5.25
C GLN A 64 0.14 7.56 -3.74
N LYS A 65 0.46 8.75 -3.22
CA LYS A 65 0.33 9.02 -1.78
C LYS A 65 -1.14 8.74 -1.44
N ALA A 66 -1.40 7.81 -0.52
CA ALA A 66 -2.75 7.47 -0.10
C ALA A 66 -3.50 8.76 0.25
N LYS A 67 -4.47 9.12 -0.58
CA LYS A 67 -5.47 10.14 -0.25
C LYS A 67 -6.67 9.35 0.23
N VAL A 68 -6.84 9.29 1.54
CA VAL A 68 -8.09 8.79 2.14
C VAL A 68 -9.15 9.84 1.78
N ILE A 69 -9.98 9.55 0.78
CA ILE A 69 -11.21 10.29 0.57
C ILE A 69 -12.28 9.50 1.30
N PHE A 70 -12.61 9.94 2.51
CA PHE A 70 -13.81 9.47 3.20
C PHE A 70 -15.01 9.99 2.40
N CYS A 71 -15.69 9.11 1.68
CA CYS A 71 -17.04 9.37 1.19
C CYS A 71 -17.98 8.50 2.03
N ALA A 72 -18.35 9.01 3.20
CA ALA A 72 -19.40 8.42 4.00
C ALA A 72 -20.74 8.66 3.28
N PHE A 73 -21.29 7.62 2.65
CA PHE A 73 -22.65 7.65 2.14
C PHE A 73 -23.57 7.08 3.24
N GLU A 74 -24.13 7.96 4.06
CA GLU A 74 -25.06 7.57 5.12
C GLU A 74 -26.46 7.38 4.53
N ARG A 75 -26.82 6.14 4.21
CA ARG A 75 -28.18 5.79 3.76
C ARG A 75 -29.06 5.59 4.99
N ARG A 76 -29.82 6.61 5.38
CA ARG A 76 -30.79 6.49 6.49
C ARG A 76 -32.04 5.76 6.00
N SER A 77 -32.05 4.41 6.12
CA SER A 77 -33.28 3.61 6.00
C SER A 77 -33.99 3.57 7.35
N ARG A 78 -35.30 3.84 7.37
CA ARG A 78 -36.15 3.84 8.57
C ARG A 78 -36.52 2.42 9.03
N PHE A 79 -36.21 1.39 8.25
CA PHE A 79 -36.42 -0.01 8.60
C PHE A 79 -35.12 -0.80 8.41
N GLY A 80 -34.66 -1.41 9.51
CA GLY A 80 -33.85 -2.64 9.58
C GLY A 80 -32.54 -2.69 8.77
N VAL A 81 -31.43 -2.72 9.49
CA VAL A 81 -30.12 -3.33 9.15
C VAL A 81 -30.04 -3.99 7.76
N VAL A 82 -29.36 -3.33 6.83
CA VAL A 82 -28.70 -3.98 5.69
C VAL A 82 -27.21 -3.93 5.92
N ASN A 83 -26.56 -5.08 5.76
CA ASN A 83 -25.12 -5.26 5.83
C ASN A 83 -24.39 -4.15 5.06
N MET A 84 -23.55 -3.42 5.78
CA MET A 84 -22.58 -2.49 5.20
C MET A 84 -21.56 -3.33 4.41
N VAL A 85 -21.75 -3.46 3.09
CA VAL A 85 -20.63 -3.87 2.22
C VAL A 85 -19.71 -2.65 2.16
N SER A 86 -18.83 -2.57 3.16
CA SER A 86 -17.72 -1.64 3.20
C SER A 86 -16.81 -2.01 2.03
N LEU A 87 -16.99 -1.36 0.88
CA LEU A 87 -16.07 -1.48 -0.25
C LEU A 87 -14.79 -0.70 0.08
N ASN A 88 -14.06 -1.23 1.05
CA ASN A 88 -12.70 -0.84 1.38
C ASN A 88 -11.82 -2.05 1.07
N CYS A 89 -11.38 -2.19 -0.19
CA CYS A 89 -10.11 -2.86 -0.47
C CYS A 89 -8.97 -1.86 -0.25
N GLN A 90 -8.93 -1.28 0.95
CA GLN A 90 -7.69 -0.77 1.49
C GLN A 90 -7.36 -1.74 2.60
N GLU A 91 -6.48 -2.68 2.29
CA GLU A 91 -5.60 -3.21 3.34
C GLU A 91 -5.03 -1.95 3.99
N GLU A 92 -5.53 -1.60 5.17
CA GLU A 92 -5.01 -0.47 5.91
C GLU A 92 -3.51 -0.73 5.96
N VAL A 93 -2.75 0.10 5.27
CA VAL A 93 -1.34 0.21 5.56
C VAL A 93 -1.35 1.08 6.81
N PRO A 94 -1.17 0.54 8.04
CA PRO A 94 -1.01 1.40 9.20
C PRO A 94 0.00 2.46 8.80
N ASN A 95 -0.40 3.72 8.98
CA ASN A 95 0.42 4.88 8.72
C ASN A 95 1.64 4.76 9.63
N VAL A 96 2.63 3.97 9.19
CA VAL A 96 3.90 3.89 9.87
C VAL A 96 4.46 5.28 9.66
N PRO A 97 4.60 6.10 10.72
CA PRO A 97 5.27 7.37 10.57
C PRO A 97 6.58 7.08 9.87
N LYS A 98 6.84 7.77 8.76
CA LYS A 98 8.11 7.63 8.04
C LYS A 98 9.17 8.10 9.02
N ARG A 99 9.70 7.18 9.83
CA ARG A 99 10.89 7.35 10.66
C ARG A 99 12.05 7.34 9.67
N LEU A 100 12.16 8.43 8.93
CA LEU A 100 13.23 8.65 7.98
C LEU A 100 14.52 8.73 8.79
N VAL A 101 15.58 8.12 8.25
CA VAL A 101 16.96 8.34 8.70
C VAL A 101 17.31 9.80 8.39
N THR A 102 16.85 10.73 9.23
CA THR A 102 17.14 12.16 9.13
C THR A 102 17.64 12.63 10.49
N GLY A 103 18.96 12.65 10.64
CA GLY A 103 19.65 13.15 11.82
C GLY A 103 21.04 12.53 11.98
N THR A 104 21.99 13.33 12.50
CA THR A 104 23.37 12.90 12.82
C THR A 104 23.43 11.69 13.75
N ASN A 105 22.36 11.45 14.52
CA ASN A 105 22.19 10.35 15.49
C ASN A 105 21.77 8.99 14.87
N ALA A 106 21.67 8.87 13.55
CA ALA A 106 21.31 7.62 12.87
C ALA A 106 22.44 7.05 11.99
N ASP A 107 23.65 7.63 12.05
CA ASP A 107 24.78 7.15 11.27
C ASP A 107 25.40 5.90 11.88
N LEU A 108 25.06 4.74 11.32
CA LEU A 108 25.62 3.44 11.67
C LEU A 108 27.17 3.39 11.63
N ARG A 109 27.83 4.31 10.92
CA ARG A 109 29.30 4.39 10.89
C ARG A 109 29.90 5.01 12.15
N LYS A 110 29.11 5.73 12.93
CA LYS A 110 29.53 6.38 14.19
C LYS A 110 29.29 5.50 15.41
N LEU A 111 28.46 4.46 15.28
CA LEU A 111 28.18 3.53 16.39
C LEU A 111 29.43 2.72 16.79
N PRO A 112 29.71 2.53 18.08
CA PRO A 112 30.77 1.67 18.55
C PRO A 112 30.53 0.21 18.14
N LEU A 113 31.61 -0.56 17.94
CA LEU A 113 31.53 -1.94 17.46
C LEU A 113 30.70 -2.83 18.41
N LYS A 114 30.78 -2.56 19.72
CA LYS A 114 30.04 -3.29 20.75
C LYS A 114 28.52 -3.16 20.58
N GLU A 115 28.05 -1.94 20.37
CA GLU A 115 26.62 -1.64 20.16
C GLU A 115 26.12 -2.18 18.82
N ALA A 116 26.96 -2.15 17.77
CA ALA A 116 26.63 -2.77 16.48
C ALA A 116 26.45 -4.30 16.60
N LYS A 117 27.30 -4.99 17.37
CA LYS A 117 27.15 -6.43 17.63
C LYS A 117 25.89 -6.75 18.43
N GLU A 118 25.54 -5.90 19.39
CA GLU A 118 24.30 -6.02 20.18
C GLU A 118 23.06 -5.89 19.29
N ILE A 119 23.03 -4.92 18.37
CA ILE A 119 21.96 -4.79 17.38
C ILE A 119 21.80 -6.07 16.53
N CYS A 120 22.90 -6.70 16.08
CA CYS A 120 22.83 -7.97 15.35
C CYS A 120 22.29 -9.13 16.20
N ARG A 121 22.64 -9.18 17.49
CA ARG A 121 22.08 -10.17 18.44
C ARG A 121 20.58 -9.98 18.63
N ASP A 122 20.11 -8.74 18.72
CA ASP A 122 18.67 -8.43 18.84
C ASP A 122 17.88 -8.90 17.60
N TYR A 123 18.54 -8.96 16.43
CA TYR A 123 17.98 -9.54 15.21
C TYR A 123 18.07 -11.08 15.15
N GLY A 124 18.69 -11.74 16.13
CA GLY A 124 18.86 -13.19 16.16
C GLY A 124 20.03 -13.72 15.32
N VAL A 125 21.00 -12.87 14.96
CA VAL A 125 22.22 -13.34 14.26
C VAL A 125 23.11 -14.10 15.25
N ARG A 126 23.66 -15.25 14.82
CA ARG A 126 24.52 -16.09 15.66
C ARG A 126 25.82 -15.38 16.04
N GLU A 127 26.27 -15.55 17.29
CA GLU A 127 27.48 -14.88 17.81
C GLU A 127 28.75 -15.26 17.04
N GLU A 128 28.81 -16.49 16.52
CA GLU A 128 29.88 -16.99 15.65
C GLU A 128 30.01 -16.16 14.36
N GLU A 129 28.87 -15.88 13.71
CA GLU A 129 28.82 -15.06 12.50
C GLU A 129 29.21 -13.61 12.84
N ILE A 130 28.65 -13.04 13.92
CA ILE A 130 28.96 -11.68 14.36
C ILE A 130 30.46 -11.47 14.64
N ASN A 131 31.13 -12.48 15.18
CA ASN A 131 32.56 -12.40 15.50
C ASN A 131 33.47 -12.60 14.29
N SER A 132 33.02 -13.33 13.27
CA SER A 132 33.74 -13.52 12.02
C SER A 132 33.72 -12.29 11.09
N LEU A 133 32.69 -11.45 11.22
CA LEU A 133 32.45 -10.32 10.33
C LEU A 133 33.27 -9.09 10.72
N SER A 134 33.75 -8.38 9.70
CA SER A 134 34.37 -7.06 9.86
C SER A 134 33.34 -6.00 10.25
N ARG A 135 33.83 -4.87 10.77
CA ARG A 135 32.98 -3.70 11.08
C ARG A 135 32.09 -3.30 9.90
N TRP A 136 32.63 -3.29 8.69
CA TRP A 136 31.88 -2.89 7.49
C TRP A 136 30.74 -3.86 7.17
N GLU A 137 31.01 -5.16 7.28
CA GLU A 137 30.01 -6.21 7.03
C GLU A 137 28.92 -6.20 8.10
N ILE A 138 29.26 -6.02 9.38
CA ILE A 138 28.28 -5.86 10.47
C ILE A 138 27.33 -4.70 10.17
N ILE A 139 27.86 -3.55 9.74
CA ILE A 139 27.03 -2.40 9.39
C ILE A 139 26.14 -2.67 8.17
N ASP A 140 26.59 -3.46 7.20
CA ASP A 140 25.80 -3.82 6.02
C ASP A 140 24.68 -4.82 6.35
N VAL A 141 24.97 -5.80 7.20
CA VAL A 141 23.98 -6.72 7.77
C VAL A 141 22.90 -5.95 8.52
N ILE A 142 23.26 -5.00 9.41
CA ILE A 142 22.29 -4.16 10.12
C ILE A 142 21.40 -3.37 9.16
N ARG A 143 21.94 -2.84 8.05
CA ARG A 143 21.13 -2.11 7.05
C ARG A 143 20.12 -3.01 6.37
N THR A 144 20.55 -4.22 6.03
CA THR A 144 19.71 -5.22 5.37
C THR A 144 18.58 -5.63 6.30
N LEU A 145 18.92 -6.04 7.53
CA LEU A 145 17.96 -6.47 8.55
C LEU A 145 17.00 -5.35 8.96
N SER A 146 17.48 -4.12 9.12
CA SER A 146 16.63 -2.96 9.42
C SER A 146 15.68 -2.60 8.29
N THR A 147 16.09 -2.84 7.03
CA THR A 147 15.20 -2.65 5.88
C THR A 147 14.17 -3.76 5.77
N GLN A 148 14.56 -5.01 6.07
CA GLN A 148 13.65 -6.16 6.09
C GLN A 148 12.62 -6.05 7.22
N ALA A 149 13.04 -5.70 8.43
CA ALA A 149 12.16 -5.50 9.58
C ALA A 149 11.15 -4.37 9.35
N ALA A 150 11.56 -3.28 8.70
CA ALA A 150 10.66 -2.20 8.30
C ALA A 150 9.59 -2.65 7.26
N LYS A 151 9.90 -3.62 6.41
CA LYS A 151 8.95 -4.20 5.44
C LYS A 151 8.01 -5.23 6.10
N ALA A 152 8.52 -6.04 7.00
CA ALA A 152 7.79 -7.10 7.68
C ALA A 152 6.86 -6.58 8.80
N ARG A 153 6.87 -5.28 9.10
CA ARG A 153 6.17 -4.67 10.25
C ARG A 153 6.40 -5.43 11.55
N SER A 154 7.62 -5.93 11.77
CA SER A 154 7.97 -6.58 13.02
C SER A 154 8.15 -5.53 14.13
N ASP A 155 7.40 -5.67 15.22
CA ASP A 155 7.32 -4.70 16.33
C ASP A 155 8.55 -4.70 17.28
N PHE A 156 9.76 -4.96 16.76
CA PHE A 156 10.98 -4.75 17.53
C PHE A 156 11.21 -3.24 17.74
N SER A 157 10.73 -2.78 18.90
CA SER A 157 10.40 -1.40 19.33
C SER A 157 11.44 -0.30 19.04
N GLY A 158 12.72 -0.63 18.81
CA GLY A 158 13.78 0.36 18.60
C GLY A 158 14.28 0.55 17.16
N MET A 159 13.91 -0.34 16.24
CA MET A 159 14.83 -0.68 15.14
C MET A 159 14.50 -0.08 13.77
N ALA A 160 13.29 0.46 13.61
CA ALA A 160 12.87 1.16 12.39
C ALA A 160 13.66 2.45 12.11
N ARG A 161 14.46 2.96 13.06
CA ARG A 161 15.25 4.19 12.91
C ARG A 161 16.43 4.06 11.94
N PHE A 162 16.91 2.84 11.73
CA PHE A 162 18.05 2.54 10.83
C PHE A 162 17.60 2.18 9.41
N ALA A 163 16.28 2.04 9.20
CA ALA A 163 15.71 1.73 7.90
C ALA A 163 15.92 2.90 6.95
N ARG A 164 16.62 2.66 5.84
CA ARG A 164 16.84 3.69 4.82
C ARG A 164 15.48 4.12 4.26
N GLY A 165 15.14 5.40 4.43
CA GLY A 165 13.83 5.99 4.11
C GLY A 165 13.42 6.01 2.63
N ASN A 166 14.07 5.22 1.78
CA ASN A 166 13.73 5.07 0.38
C ASN A 166 13.12 3.70 0.14
N ILE A 167 11.91 3.48 0.66
CA ILE A 167 10.99 2.53 0.06
C ILE A 167 10.56 3.17 -1.28
N ARG A 168 11.47 3.18 -2.26
CA ARG A 168 11.02 3.23 -3.65
C ARG A 168 10.18 1.97 -3.77
N PHE A 169 8.86 2.11 -3.78
CA PHE A 169 7.98 1.02 -4.14
C PHE A 169 8.57 0.41 -5.39
N ASN A 170 9.04 -0.84 -5.27
CA ASN A 170 9.67 -1.50 -6.38
C ASN A 170 8.59 -1.63 -7.45
N PHE A 171 8.84 -1.07 -8.63
CA PHE A 171 7.87 -1.09 -9.71
C PHE A 171 7.47 -2.53 -10.05
N ALA A 172 8.42 -3.47 -9.95
CA ALA A 172 8.18 -4.89 -10.08
C ALA A 172 7.23 -5.43 -9.00
N ASP A 173 7.46 -5.15 -7.72
CA ASP A 173 6.58 -5.60 -6.62
C ASP A 173 5.14 -5.06 -6.80
N MET A 174 5.00 -3.80 -7.25
CA MET A 174 3.69 -3.20 -7.49
C MET A 174 2.97 -3.88 -8.66
N GLN A 175 3.70 -4.15 -9.75
CA GLN A 175 3.15 -4.84 -10.91
C GLN A 175 2.77 -6.29 -10.57
N GLU A 176 3.56 -6.96 -9.72
CA GLU A 176 3.25 -8.31 -9.23
C GLU A 176 1.99 -8.32 -8.37
N LYS A 177 1.86 -7.39 -7.42
CA LYS A 177 0.64 -7.23 -6.62
C LYS A 177 -0.59 -6.98 -7.48
N TYR A 178 -0.46 -6.12 -8.50
CA TYR A 178 -1.53 -5.86 -9.46
C TYR A 178 -1.92 -7.13 -10.24
N LYS A 179 -0.95 -7.90 -10.73
CA LYS A 179 -1.19 -9.17 -11.41
C LYS A 179 -1.91 -10.18 -10.50
N LYS A 180 -1.45 -10.34 -9.25
CA LYS A 180 -2.09 -11.23 -8.26
C LYS A 180 -3.54 -10.82 -7.99
N PHE A 181 -3.82 -9.53 -7.90
CA PHE A 181 -5.18 -9.02 -7.78
C PHE A 181 -6.03 -9.40 -9.00
N CYS A 182 -5.54 -9.13 -10.21
CA CYS A 182 -6.27 -9.46 -11.43
C CYS A 182 -6.57 -10.96 -11.55
N GLN A 183 -5.59 -11.80 -11.20
CA GLN A 183 -5.77 -13.25 -11.23
C GLN A 183 -6.86 -13.71 -10.26
N ARG A 184 -6.88 -13.18 -9.03
CA ARG A 184 -7.91 -13.50 -8.03
C ARG A 184 -9.32 -13.20 -8.54
N ILE A 185 -9.53 -12.01 -9.13
CA ILE A 185 -10.84 -11.62 -9.65
C ILE A 185 -11.22 -12.49 -10.86
N PHE A 186 -10.26 -12.79 -11.73
CA PHE A 186 -10.49 -13.68 -12.87
C PHE A 186 -10.91 -15.09 -12.41
N ASP A 187 -10.22 -15.66 -11.43
CA ASP A 187 -10.55 -16.98 -10.90
C ASP A 187 -11.93 -16.97 -10.26
N LEU A 188 -12.26 -15.92 -9.50
CA LEU A 188 -13.57 -15.75 -8.86
C LEU A 188 -14.70 -15.59 -9.88
N GLN A 189 -14.47 -14.89 -10.99
CA GLN A 189 -15.45 -14.73 -12.07
C GLN A 189 -15.73 -16.05 -12.82
N ASN A 190 -14.78 -17.00 -12.80
CA ASN A 190 -14.87 -18.29 -13.49
C ASN A 190 -15.29 -19.46 -12.58
N GLN A 191 -15.54 -19.20 -11.30
CA GLN A 191 -16.17 -20.16 -10.38
C GLN A 191 -17.67 -20.24 -10.63
#